data_AF-A0A3R6XW14-F1
#
_entry.id   AF-A0A3R6XW14-F1
#
_cell.length_a   1.000
_cell.length_b   1.000
_cell.length_c   1.000
_cell.angle_alpha   90.00
_cell.angle_beta   90.00
_cell.angle_gamma   90.00
#
_symmetry.space_group_name_H-M   'P 1'
#
loop_
_entity.id
_entity.type
_entity.pdbx_description
1 polymer ?
#
loop_
_entity_poly.entity_id
_entity_poly.type
_entity_poly.pdbx_seq_one_letter_code
_entity_poly.pdbx_strand_id
1 'polypeptide(L)'
;MDYLLGSRIQNLTNAWSFVEKLKSFTASERTKVAPPPPVQPTSKTKKKPSKKSKSPATTAASPEDAQAVYLKDKYSWNLALLECHRGLTRALFQYAIGLRLDDLLPADATVYGSPSIRFAHRFQPFGRLQYPAPLSYDDFITNCDFSQYKVQVVYQSADECFKLARSRVDQVLAMAMPNREHVVPELKALVKVCVTNAVYLHQYTKQRHDNLQTTNVVLGGVDALSIQDKKTATVIIKYDVHPTYPTIQVKDPVSA
;
A
#
# COMPACT_ATOMS: atom_id res chain seq x y z
N MET A 1 -1.21 -0.55 11.61
CA MET A 1 -1.69 -1.24 10.39
C MET A 1 -0.59 -1.41 9.34
N ASP A 2 0.15 -0.37 8.94
CA ASP A 2 1.24 -0.51 7.94
C ASP A 2 2.25 -1.61 8.32
N TYR A 3 2.68 -1.67 9.58
CA TYR A 3 3.52 -2.74 10.13
C TYR A 3 2.93 -4.14 9.91
N LEU A 4 1.69 -4.38 10.34
CA LEU A 4 1.01 -5.67 10.22
C LEU A 4 0.84 -6.11 8.75
N LEU A 5 0.45 -5.17 7.88
CA LEU A 5 0.32 -5.42 6.44
C LEU A 5 1.67 -5.73 5.82
N GLY A 6 2.73 -5.02 6.22
CA GLY A 6 4.11 -5.30 5.81
C GLY A 6 4.56 -6.71 6.18
N SER A 7 4.37 -7.11 7.44
CA SER A 7 4.69 -8.48 7.90
C SER A 7 3.88 -9.54 7.14
N ARG A 8 2.59 -9.28 6.88
CA ARG A 8 1.75 -10.22 6.12
C ARG A 8 2.21 -10.37 4.68
N ILE A 9 2.54 -9.27 4.00
CA ILE A 9 3.09 -9.28 2.64
C ILE A 9 4.39 -10.07 2.62
N GLN A 10 5.32 -9.80 3.54
CA GLN A 10 6.59 -10.52 3.61
C GLN A 10 6.38 -12.03 3.78
N ASN A 11 5.47 -12.44 4.67
CA ASN A 11 5.16 -13.84 4.88
C ASN A 11 4.58 -14.51 3.64
N LEU A 12 3.67 -13.84 2.93
CA LEU A 12 3.08 -14.37 1.71
C LEU A 12 4.10 -14.48 0.57
N THR A 13 4.95 -13.47 0.39
CA THR A 13 6.03 -13.49 -0.59
C THR A 13 7.03 -14.63 -0.32
N ASN A 14 7.42 -14.81 0.95
CA ASN A 14 8.30 -15.91 1.35
C ASN A 14 7.65 -17.27 1.10
N ALA A 15 6.39 -17.45 1.50
CA ALA A 15 5.65 -18.69 1.27
C ALA A 15 5.51 -19.02 -0.22
N TRP A 16 5.21 -18.01 -1.04
CA TRP A 16 5.13 -18.19 -2.50
C TRP A 16 6.48 -18.57 -3.11
N SER A 17 7.56 -17.91 -2.71
CA SER A 17 8.92 -18.24 -3.17
C SER A 17 9.33 -19.67 -2.81
N PHE A 18 8.89 -20.16 -1.65
CA PHE A 18 9.12 -21.53 -1.22
C PHE A 18 8.35 -22.54 -2.07
N VAL A 19 7.08 -22.24 -2.38
CA VAL A 19 6.26 -23.07 -3.29
C VAL A 19 6.89 -23.14 -4.68
N GLU A 20 7.41 -22.03 -5.20
CA GLU A 20 8.12 -22.01 -6.50
C GLU A 20 9.40 -22.85 -6.48
N LYS A 21 10.18 -22.78 -5.39
CA LYS A 21 11.35 -23.64 -5.20
C LYS A 21 10.97 -25.12 -5.10
N LEU A 22 9.91 -25.48 -4.38
CA LEU A 22 9.45 -26.87 -4.32
C LEU A 22 9.04 -27.39 -5.71
N LYS A 23 8.34 -26.58 -6.49
CA LYS A 23 7.98 -26.93 -7.87
C LYS A 23 9.22 -27.21 -8.72
N SER A 24 10.28 -26.40 -8.61
CA SER A 24 11.50 -26.64 -9.38
C SER A 24 12.22 -27.93 -8.98
N PHE A 25 12.23 -28.30 -7.70
CA PHE A 25 12.77 -29.60 -7.26
C PHE A 25 11.97 -30.79 -7.81
N THR A 26 10.64 -30.75 -7.69
CA THR A 26 9.77 -31.83 -8.19
C THR A 26 9.78 -31.96 -9.73
N ALA A 27 9.95 -30.83 -10.45
CA ALA A 27 10.11 -30.84 -11.90
C ALA A 27 11.47 -31.41 -12.31
N SER A 28 12.55 -31.10 -11.57
CA SER A 28 13.90 -31.64 -11.81
C SER A 28 13.99 -33.15 -11.59
N GLU A 29 13.26 -33.68 -10.59
CA GLU A 29 13.16 -35.14 -10.36
C GLU A 29 12.37 -35.85 -11.47
N ARG A 30 11.26 -35.28 -11.96
CA ARG A 30 10.51 -35.86 -13.09
C ARG A 30 11.36 -36.00 -14.36
N THR A 31 12.32 -35.11 -14.60
CA THR A 31 13.23 -35.21 -15.76
C THR A 31 14.29 -36.31 -15.61
N LYS A 32 14.61 -36.73 -14.38
CA LYS A 32 15.62 -37.78 -14.11
C LYS A 32 15.05 -39.21 -14.14
N VAL A 33 13.73 -39.39 -14.05
CA VAL A 33 13.06 -40.71 -14.04
C VAL A 33 12.50 -41.09 -15.42
N ALA A 34 12.99 -40.48 -16.51
CA ALA A 34 12.69 -40.97 -17.85
C ALA A 34 13.36 -42.34 -18.07
N PRO A 35 12.61 -43.40 -18.45
CA PRO A 35 13.20 -44.73 -18.69
C PRO A 35 14.19 -44.68 -19.86
N PRO A 36 15.26 -45.49 -19.86
CA PRO A 36 16.24 -45.47 -20.93
C PRO A 36 15.57 -45.83 -22.27
N PRO A 37 15.97 -45.19 -23.38
CA PRO A 37 15.40 -45.50 -24.67
C PRO A 37 15.68 -46.97 -25.05
N PRO A 38 14.72 -47.68 -25.66
CA PRO A 38 14.96 -49.06 -26.08
C PRO A 38 16.04 -49.10 -27.16
N VAL A 39 17.01 -49.99 -26.96
CA VAL A 39 18.09 -50.28 -27.89
C VAL A 39 17.48 -50.76 -29.20
N GLN A 40 17.70 -50.04 -30.31
CA GLN A 40 17.41 -50.55 -31.65
C GLN A 40 18.71 -50.84 -32.41
N PRO A 41 18.80 -52.00 -33.10
CA PRO A 41 19.98 -52.38 -33.84
C PRO A 41 20.08 -51.66 -35.18
N THR A 42 21.33 -51.52 -35.61
CA THR A 42 21.82 -50.87 -36.83
C THR A 42 21.23 -51.43 -38.12
N SER A 43 20.77 -50.58 -39.04
CA SER A 43 21.03 -50.76 -40.49
C SER A 43 20.81 -49.46 -41.28
N LYS A 44 21.67 -49.26 -42.29
CA LYS A 44 21.80 -48.08 -43.16
C LYS A 44 20.79 -48.14 -44.31
N THR A 45 20.06 -47.07 -44.62
CA THR A 45 19.94 -46.49 -46.00
C THR A 45 19.15 -45.16 -46.04
N LYS A 46 19.62 -44.23 -46.89
CA LYS A 46 19.03 -42.91 -47.19
C LYS A 46 17.70 -43.01 -47.96
N LYS A 47 16.73 -42.13 -47.66
CA LYS A 47 15.88 -41.37 -48.63
C LYS A 47 15.01 -40.31 -47.91
N LYS A 48 15.07 -39.06 -48.38
CA LYS A 48 14.13 -37.94 -48.09
C LYS A 48 12.93 -38.10 -49.05
N PRO A 49 11.65 -37.82 -48.68
CA PRO A 49 11.16 -36.43 -48.73
C PRO A 49 9.96 -36.07 -47.80
N SER A 50 9.62 -34.77 -47.83
CA SER A 50 8.32 -34.12 -47.55
C SER A 50 7.98 -33.62 -46.13
N LYS A 51 7.66 -32.32 -46.09
CA LYS A 51 7.08 -31.53 -44.99
C LYS A 51 5.71 -32.07 -44.59
N LYS A 52 5.52 -32.33 -43.29
CA LYS A 52 4.22 -32.14 -42.61
C LYS A 52 4.49 -31.43 -41.29
N SER A 53 4.07 -30.17 -41.23
CA SER A 53 3.94 -29.38 -40.01
C SER A 53 2.98 -30.09 -39.07
N LYS A 54 3.51 -30.71 -38.02
CA LYS A 54 2.70 -31.06 -36.84
C LYS A 54 2.33 -29.75 -36.17
N SER A 55 1.07 -29.37 -36.26
CA SER A 55 0.45 -28.38 -35.37
C SER A 55 0.76 -28.80 -33.92
N PRO A 56 1.10 -27.86 -33.02
CA PRO A 56 1.26 -28.19 -31.62
C PRO A 56 -0.11 -28.67 -31.12
N ALA A 57 -0.17 -29.93 -30.68
CA ALA A 57 -1.31 -30.43 -29.95
C ALA A 57 -1.47 -29.55 -28.71
N THR A 58 -2.53 -28.75 -28.68
CA THR A 58 -2.98 -28.03 -27.50
C THR A 58 -3.27 -29.09 -26.46
N THR A 59 -2.31 -29.33 -25.57
CA THR A 59 -2.46 -30.27 -24.46
C THR A 59 -3.51 -29.65 -23.56
N ALA A 60 -4.72 -30.23 -23.54
CA ALA A 60 -5.76 -29.80 -22.63
C ALA A 60 -5.20 -29.88 -21.20
N ALA A 61 -5.16 -28.74 -20.52
CA ALA A 61 -4.63 -28.64 -19.16
C ALA A 61 -5.38 -29.63 -18.26
N SER A 62 -4.65 -30.39 -17.45
CA SER A 62 -5.28 -31.33 -16.52
C SER A 62 -6.10 -30.54 -15.47
N PRO A 63 -7.11 -31.16 -14.83
CA PRO A 63 -7.85 -30.53 -13.74
C PRO A 63 -6.95 -30.03 -12.60
N GLU A 64 -5.82 -30.71 -12.36
CA GLU A 64 -4.80 -30.33 -11.38
C GLU A 64 -4.06 -29.04 -11.80
N ASP A 65 -3.77 -28.87 -13.09
CA ASP A 65 -3.15 -27.66 -13.63
C ASP A 65 -4.10 -26.46 -13.55
N ALA A 66 -5.39 -26.66 -13.81
CA ALA A 66 -6.41 -25.61 -13.70
C ALA A 66 -6.56 -25.12 -12.24
N GLN A 67 -6.57 -26.04 -11.27
CA GLN A 67 -6.62 -25.69 -9.85
C GLN A 67 -5.37 -24.95 -9.38
N ALA A 68 -4.19 -25.36 -9.87
CA ALA A 68 -2.92 -24.69 -9.56
C ALA A 68 -2.86 -23.26 -10.11
N VAL A 69 -3.40 -23.03 -11.31
CA VAL A 69 -3.53 -21.69 -11.92
C VAL A 69 -4.50 -20.83 -11.11
N TYR A 70 -5.69 -21.35 -10.77
CA TYR A 70 -6.65 -20.62 -9.94
C TYR A 70 -6.05 -20.20 -8.58
N LEU A 71 -5.35 -21.11 -7.92
CA LEU A 71 -4.69 -20.80 -6.64
C LEU A 71 -3.62 -19.72 -6.82
N LYS A 72 -2.80 -19.82 -7.85
CA LYS A 72 -1.78 -18.80 -8.17
C LYS A 72 -2.41 -17.43 -8.37
N ASP A 73 -3.49 -17.34 -9.15
CA ASP A 73 -4.19 -16.09 -9.43
C ASP A 73 -4.85 -15.52 -8.16
N LYS A 74 -5.43 -16.38 -7.32
CA LYS A 74 -5.97 -15.97 -6.01
C LYS A 74 -4.87 -15.45 -5.09
N TYR A 75 -3.69 -16.06 -5.08
CA TYR A 75 -2.56 -15.61 -4.26
C TYR A 75 -2.01 -14.27 -4.73
N SER A 76 -1.79 -14.12 -6.04
CA SER A 76 -1.29 -12.86 -6.63
C SER A 76 -2.26 -11.72 -6.40
N TRP A 77 -3.56 -11.99 -6.53
CA TRP A 77 -4.61 -11.03 -6.24
C TRP A 77 -4.60 -10.57 -4.78
N ASN A 78 -4.55 -11.51 -3.83
CA ASN A 78 -4.50 -11.18 -2.40
C ASN A 78 -3.26 -10.36 -2.03
N LEU A 79 -2.11 -10.66 -2.64
CA LEU A 79 -0.88 -9.91 -2.42
C LEU A 79 -1.04 -8.46 -2.91
N ALA A 80 -1.55 -8.28 -4.13
CA ALA A 80 -1.81 -6.96 -4.70
C ALA A 80 -2.82 -6.16 -3.86
N LEU A 81 -3.87 -6.81 -3.35
CA LEU A 81 -4.84 -6.18 -2.44
C LEU A 81 -4.17 -5.67 -1.16
N LEU A 82 -3.35 -6.50 -0.51
CA LEU A 82 -2.61 -6.10 0.69
C LEU A 82 -1.65 -4.93 0.43
N GLU A 83 -1.00 -4.90 -0.73
CA GLU A 83 -0.13 -3.80 -1.14
C GLU A 83 -0.89 -2.49 -1.36
N CYS A 84 -2.14 -2.54 -1.79
CA CYS A 84 -3.04 -1.38 -1.86
C CYS A 84 -3.31 -0.83 -0.46
N HIS A 85 -3.77 -1.68 0.46
CA HIS A 85 -4.05 -1.29 1.84
C HIS A 85 -2.83 -0.73 2.54
N ARG A 86 -1.65 -1.33 2.31
CA ARG A 86 -0.38 -0.86 2.88
C ARG A 86 -0.02 0.51 2.33
N GLY A 87 -0.11 0.70 1.01
CA GLY A 87 0.15 1.99 0.36
C GLY A 87 -0.73 3.11 0.89
N LEU A 88 -2.04 2.86 0.99
CA LEU A 88 -2.99 3.85 1.53
C LEU A 88 -2.73 4.17 3.00
N THR A 89 -2.46 3.14 3.82
CA THR A 89 -2.14 3.34 5.24
C THR A 89 -0.87 4.18 5.41
N ARG A 90 0.14 3.94 4.58
CA ARG A 90 1.39 4.70 4.59
C ARG A 90 1.19 6.16 4.16
N ALA A 91 0.39 6.39 3.11
CA ALA A 91 0.06 7.75 2.67
C ALA A 91 -0.66 8.55 3.77
N LEU A 92 -1.66 7.93 4.42
CA LEU A 92 -2.37 8.53 5.56
C LEU A 92 -1.46 8.80 6.75
N PHE A 93 -0.56 7.88 7.06
CA PHE A 93 0.42 8.05 8.12
C PHE A 93 1.34 9.25 7.86
N GLN A 94 1.95 9.32 6.67
CA GLN A 94 2.80 10.44 6.30
C GLN A 94 2.04 11.77 6.28
N TYR A 95 0.79 11.76 5.81
CA TYR A 95 -0.04 12.96 5.86
C TYR A 95 -0.28 13.43 7.31
N ALA A 96 -0.66 12.52 8.21
CA ALA A 96 -0.84 12.84 9.63
C ALA A 96 0.45 13.35 10.29
N ILE A 97 1.62 12.78 9.93
CA ILE A 97 2.91 13.28 10.40
C ILE A 97 3.17 14.70 9.90
N GLY A 98 2.90 14.99 8.62
CA GLY A 98 3.02 16.34 8.06
C GLY A 98 2.17 17.35 8.82
N LEU A 99 0.89 17.00 9.10
CA LEU A 99 0.00 17.85 9.88
C LEU A 99 0.49 18.09 11.31
N ARG A 100 1.12 17.09 11.93
CA ARG A 100 1.75 17.25 13.25
C ARG A 100 2.95 18.18 13.20
N LEU A 101 3.80 18.09 12.16
CA LEU A 101 4.96 18.97 12.00
C LEU A 101 4.57 20.42 11.67
N ASP A 102 3.38 20.63 11.11
CA ASP A 102 2.78 21.95 10.90
C ASP A 102 1.98 22.46 12.11
N ASP A 103 2.06 21.78 13.26
CA ASP A 103 1.33 22.11 14.50
C ASP A 103 -0.20 22.20 14.33
N LEU A 104 -0.75 21.55 13.29
CA LEU A 104 -2.20 21.47 13.03
C LEU A 104 -2.88 20.37 13.84
N LEU A 105 -2.11 19.38 14.28
CA LEU A 105 -2.58 18.36 15.21
C LEU A 105 -2.16 18.76 16.63
N PRO A 106 -3.06 18.62 17.62
CA PRO A 106 -2.74 18.98 18.99
C PRO A 106 -1.57 18.12 19.49
N ALA A 107 -0.66 18.76 20.23
CA ALA A 107 0.39 18.06 20.96
C ALA A 107 -0.24 17.06 21.94
N ASP A 108 0.42 15.93 22.17
CA ASP A 108 -0.05 14.88 23.08
C ASP A 108 0.15 15.27 24.56
N ALA A 109 -0.35 16.45 24.94
CA ALA A 109 -0.29 16.99 26.28
C ALA A 109 -1.42 16.39 27.12
N THR A 110 -1.08 15.41 27.96
CA THR A 110 -2.04 14.77 28.86
C THR A 110 -1.98 15.42 30.25
N VAL A 111 -3.12 15.89 30.77
CA VAL A 111 -3.23 16.39 32.16
C VAL A 111 -3.04 15.26 33.18
N TYR A 112 -3.48 14.05 32.83
CA TYR A 112 -3.34 12.85 33.64
C TYR A 112 -2.81 11.68 32.78
N GLY A 113 -1.90 10.89 33.34
CA GLY A 113 -1.26 9.76 32.66
C GLY A 113 -0.06 10.17 31.80
N SER A 114 0.40 9.24 30.97
CA SER A 114 1.49 9.45 30.02
C SER A 114 1.09 8.95 28.62
N PRO A 115 1.71 9.49 27.55
CA PRO A 115 1.57 8.96 26.20
C PRO A 115 1.87 7.46 26.09
N SER A 116 2.85 6.96 26.86
CA SER A 116 3.20 5.54 26.90
C SER A 116 2.09 4.64 27.47
N ILE A 117 1.37 5.09 28.51
CA ILE A 117 0.23 4.37 29.08
C ILE A 117 -0.93 4.33 28.08
N ARG A 118 -1.22 5.46 27.41
CA ARG A 118 -2.26 5.52 26.37
C ARG A 118 -1.95 4.62 25.18
N PHE A 119 -0.68 4.57 24.78
CA PHE A 119 -0.20 3.63 23.77
C PHE A 119 -0.46 2.18 24.22
N ALA A 120 -0.01 1.81 25.43
CA ALA A 120 -0.21 0.47 25.96
C ALA A 120 -1.70 0.07 25.98
N HIS A 121 -2.58 0.96 26.43
CA HIS A 121 -4.02 0.71 26.44
C HIS A 121 -4.61 0.57 25.02
N ARG A 122 -4.20 1.42 24.07
CA ARG A 122 -4.68 1.38 22.68
C ARG A 122 -4.24 0.11 21.95
N PHE A 123 -3.05 -0.40 22.25
CA PHE A 123 -2.49 -1.59 21.60
C PHE A 123 -2.61 -2.86 22.46
N GLN A 124 -3.26 -2.79 23.63
CA GLN A 124 -3.48 -3.91 24.53
C GLN A 124 -4.08 -5.15 23.84
N PRO A 125 -5.04 -5.04 22.89
CA PRO A 125 -5.56 -6.20 22.16
C PRO A 125 -4.49 -6.98 21.39
N PHE A 126 -3.42 -6.32 20.93
CA PHE A 126 -2.32 -6.95 20.21
C PHE A 126 -1.31 -7.62 21.15
N GLY A 127 -1.33 -7.34 22.45
CA GLY A 127 -0.37 -7.90 23.42
C GLY A 127 -0.41 -9.42 23.55
N ARG A 128 -1.49 -10.08 23.08
CA ARG A 128 -1.62 -11.55 23.04
C ARG A 128 -1.08 -12.17 21.75
N LEU A 129 -0.73 -11.36 20.75
CA LEU A 129 -0.26 -11.83 19.46
C LEU A 129 1.22 -12.24 19.57
N GLN A 130 1.53 -13.50 19.28
CA GLN A 130 2.92 -13.98 19.27
C GLN A 130 3.68 -13.52 18.03
N TYR A 131 3.01 -13.45 16.88
CA TYR A 131 3.63 -13.05 15.62
C TYR A 131 2.65 -12.27 14.72
N PRO A 132 3.04 -11.12 14.15
CA PRO A 132 4.27 -10.37 14.46
C PRO A 132 4.28 -9.85 15.91
N ALA A 133 5.47 -9.65 16.48
CA ALA A 133 5.61 -9.12 17.82
C ALA A 133 4.96 -7.73 17.92
N PRO A 134 4.27 -7.39 19.03
CA PRO A 134 3.68 -6.07 19.22
C PRO A 134 4.76 -4.99 19.18
N LEU A 135 4.44 -3.86 18.54
CA LEU A 135 5.33 -2.70 18.47
C LEU A 135 5.50 -2.11 19.87
N SER A 136 6.76 -1.85 20.29
CA SER A 136 7.02 -1.16 21.54
C SER A 136 6.71 0.34 21.42
N TYR A 137 6.53 1.03 22.56
CA TYR A 137 6.32 2.48 22.54
C TYR A 137 7.54 3.22 21.99
N ASP A 138 8.75 2.78 22.33
CA ASP A 138 9.99 3.40 21.89
C ASP A 138 10.19 3.24 20.37
N ASP A 139 9.89 2.05 19.84
CA ASP A 139 9.87 1.82 18.39
C ASP A 139 8.83 2.70 17.71
N PHE A 140 7.65 2.86 18.31
CA PHE A 140 6.60 3.72 17.76
C PHE A 140 7.05 5.18 17.65
N ILE A 141 7.65 5.73 18.71
CA ILE A 141 8.15 7.11 18.70
C ILE A 141 9.27 7.27 17.68
N THR A 142 10.23 6.35 17.65
CA THR A 142 11.34 6.36 16.69
C THR A 142 10.83 6.32 15.25
N ASN A 143 9.87 5.44 14.94
CA ASN A 143 9.26 5.35 13.61
C ASN A 143 8.38 6.56 13.26
N CYS A 144 7.95 7.34 14.25
CA CYS A 144 7.20 8.58 14.04
C CYS A 144 8.11 9.81 14.03
N ASP A 145 9.43 9.67 14.17
CA ASP A 145 10.33 10.82 14.14
C ASP A 145 10.66 11.23 12.70
N PHE A 146 10.10 12.37 12.30
CA PHE A 146 10.35 13.01 11.00
C PHE A 146 10.92 14.41 11.19
N SER A 147 11.43 14.73 12.38
CA SER A 147 11.97 16.05 12.73
C SER A 147 13.11 16.50 11.81
N GLN A 148 13.87 15.54 11.25
CA GLN A 148 14.93 15.80 10.29
C GLN A 148 14.44 16.27 8.91
N TYR A 149 13.16 16.06 8.58
CA TYR A 149 12.61 16.38 7.27
C TYR A 149 11.80 17.67 7.28
N LYS A 150 11.90 18.44 6.18
CA LYS A 150 11.03 19.60 5.96
C LYS A 150 9.60 19.12 5.72
N VAL A 151 8.61 19.81 6.31
CA VAL A 151 7.18 19.45 6.20
C VAL A 151 6.73 19.31 4.74
N GLN A 152 7.22 20.19 3.86
CA GLN A 152 6.93 20.14 2.43
C GLN A 152 7.34 18.81 1.77
N VAL A 153 8.48 18.25 2.17
CA VAL A 153 8.98 16.97 1.63
C VAL A 153 8.10 15.82 2.12
N VAL A 154 7.65 15.89 3.38
CA VAL A 154 6.72 14.89 3.94
C VAL A 154 5.38 14.90 3.20
N TYR A 155 4.84 16.08 2.88
CA TYR A 155 3.62 16.19 2.08
C TYR A 155 3.81 15.72 0.64
N GLN A 156 4.94 16.03 -0.01
CA GLN A 156 5.24 15.51 -1.34
C GLN A 156 5.30 13.98 -1.33
N SER A 157 5.96 13.38 -0.33
CA SER A 157 6.01 11.93 -0.16
C SER A 157 4.62 11.33 0.07
N ALA A 158 3.76 12.00 0.85
CA ALA A 158 2.39 11.56 1.08
C ALA A 158 1.55 11.59 -0.21
N ASP A 159 1.68 12.65 -1.03
CA ASP A 159 1.02 12.77 -2.34
C ASP A 159 1.46 11.67 -3.31
N GLU A 160 2.77 11.41 -3.39
CA GLU A 160 3.31 10.29 -4.17
C GLU A 160 2.78 8.94 -3.68
N CYS A 161 2.69 8.74 -2.35
CA CYS A 161 2.10 7.53 -1.78
C CYS A 161 0.61 7.38 -2.12
N PHE A 162 -0.17 8.46 -2.15
CA PHE A 162 -1.57 8.41 -2.59
C PHE A 162 -1.72 8.06 -4.08
N LYS A 163 -0.87 8.64 -4.94
CA LYS A 163 -0.83 8.30 -6.38
C LYS A 163 -0.44 6.85 -6.62
N LEU A 164 0.58 6.37 -5.90
CA LEU A 164 1.01 4.98 -5.98
C LEU A 164 -0.07 4.03 -5.46
N ALA A 165 -0.71 4.35 -4.33
CA ALA A 165 -1.81 3.56 -3.78
C ALA A 165 -2.99 3.47 -4.77
N ARG A 166 -3.37 4.59 -5.41
CA ARG A 166 -4.37 4.59 -6.47
C ARG A 166 -3.98 3.67 -7.62
N SER A 167 -2.75 3.79 -8.14
CA SER A 167 -2.28 2.95 -9.25
C SER A 167 -2.35 1.45 -8.89
N ARG A 168 -2.01 1.09 -7.66
CA ARG A 168 -2.13 -0.30 -7.19
C ARG A 168 -3.59 -0.77 -7.15
N VAL A 169 -4.52 0.08 -6.70
CA VAL A 169 -5.95 -0.27 -6.70
C VAL A 169 -6.47 -0.46 -8.13
N ASP A 170 -6.05 0.40 -9.07
CA ASP A 170 -6.39 0.27 -10.48
C ASP A 170 -5.83 -1.05 -11.08
N GLN A 171 -4.62 -1.45 -10.68
CA GLN A 171 -4.05 -2.75 -11.05
C GLN A 171 -4.88 -3.91 -10.50
N VAL A 172 -5.28 -3.87 -9.22
CA VAL A 172 -6.12 -4.91 -8.62
C VAL A 172 -7.48 -5.00 -9.31
N LEU A 173 -8.09 -3.88 -9.70
CA LEU A 173 -9.36 -3.84 -10.44
C LEU A 173 -9.26 -4.46 -11.84
N ALA A 174 -8.08 -4.37 -12.46
CA ALA A 174 -7.79 -4.94 -13.78
C ALA A 174 -7.52 -6.46 -13.73
N MET A 175 -7.15 -7.01 -12.57
CA MET A 175 -6.92 -8.45 -12.40
C MET A 175 -8.25 -9.24 -12.41
N ALA A 176 -8.19 -10.49 -12.87
CA ALA A 176 -9.30 -11.42 -12.73
C ALA A 176 -9.46 -11.76 -11.23
N MET A 177 -10.65 -11.49 -10.66
CA MET A 177 -10.88 -11.62 -9.22
C MET A 177 -11.93 -12.68 -8.91
N PRO A 178 -11.74 -13.51 -7.87
CA PRO A 178 -12.86 -14.22 -7.26
C PRO A 178 -13.78 -13.21 -6.56
N ASN A 179 -15.09 -13.35 -6.74
CA ASN A 179 -16.12 -12.55 -6.06
C ASN A 179 -16.11 -11.03 -6.36
N ARG A 180 -16.10 -10.69 -7.65
CA ARG A 180 -16.00 -9.30 -8.17
C ARG A 180 -17.08 -8.35 -7.65
N GLU A 181 -18.31 -8.83 -7.44
CA GLU A 181 -19.46 -7.97 -7.11
C GLU A 181 -19.33 -7.27 -5.76
N HIS A 182 -18.78 -7.96 -4.75
CA HIS A 182 -18.63 -7.40 -3.40
C HIS A 182 -17.39 -6.53 -3.24
N VAL A 183 -16.29 -6.86 -3.94
CA VAL A 183 -15.00 -6.21 -3.74
C VAL A 183 -14.84 -4.96 -4.60
N VAL A 184 -15.47 -4.90 -5.78
CA VAL A 184 -15.37 -3.73 -6.66
C VAL A 184 -15.89 -2.43 -6.01
N PRO A 185 -17.05 -2.41 -5.32
CA PRO A 185 -17.50 -1.22 -4.59
C PRO A 185 -16.49 -0.74 -3.55
N GLU A 186 -15.89 -1.68 -2.79
CA GLU A 186 -14.88 -1.37 -1.79
C GLU A 186 -13.62 -0.77 -2.42
N LEU A 187 -13.09 -1.38 -3.48
CA LEU A 187 -11.92 -0.86 -4.21
C LEU A 187 -12.19 0.53 -4.80
N LYS A 188 -13.39 0.77 -5.36
CA LYS A 188 -13.78 2.10 -5.84
C LYS A 188 -13.83 3.14 -4.72
N ALA A 189 -14.31 2.75 -3.54
CA ALA A 189 -14.27 3.61 -2.36
C ALA A 189 -12.82 3.92 -1.94
N LEU A 190 -11.91 2.94 -1.98
CA LEU A 190 -10.47 3.18 -1.73
C LEU A 190 -9.86 4.16 -2.74
N VAL A 191 -10.17 4.02 -4.03
CA VAL A 191 -9.73 5.00 -5.06
C VAL A 191 -10.23 6.40 -4.71
N LYS A 192 -11.51 6.52 -4.33
CA LYS A 192 -12.09 7.81 -3.94
C LYS A 192 -11.37 8.40 -2.72
N VAL A 193 -11.04 7.61 -1.70
CA VAL A 193 -10.23 8.07 -0.55
C VAL A 193 -8.86 8.57 -1.00
N CYS A 194 -8.15 7.80 -1.85
CA CYS A 194 -6.83 8.22 -2.37
C CYS A 194 -6.92 9.56 -3.09
N VAL A 195 -7.89 9.71 -4.00
CA VAL A 195 -8.06 10.94 -4.80
C VAL A 195 -8.48 12.11 -3.93
N THR A 196 -9.47 11.93 -3.06
CA THR A 196 -9.96 12.99 -2.18
C THR A 196 -8.86 13.51 -1.25
N ASN A 197 -8.07 12.62 -0.64
CA ASN A 197 -6.96 13.04 0.22
C ASN A 197 -5.83 13.70 -0.56
N ALA A 198 -5.48 13.21 -1.74
CA ALA A 198 -4.48 13.87 -2.59
C ALA A 198 -4.92 15.28 -3.01
N VAL A 199 -6.21 15.45 -3.35
CA VAL A 199 -6.77 16.77 -3.68
C VAL A 199 -6.79 17.70 -2.47
N TYR A 200 -7.23 17.24 -1.30
CA TYR A 200 -7.23 18.06 -0.08
C TYR A 200 -5.82 18.46 0.35
N LEU A 201 -4.86 17.54 0.24
CA LEU A 201 -3.45 17.84 0.49
C LEU A 201 -2.94 18.90 -0.49
N HIS A 202 -3.19 18.73 -1.79
CA HIS A 202 -2.75 19.69 -2.81
C HIS A 202 -3.39 21.08 -2.62
N GLN A 203 -4.69 21.13 -2.30
CA GLN A 203 -5.40 22.37 -1.99
C GLN A 203 -4.77 23.08 -0.79
N TYR A 204 -4.51 22.33 0.30
CA TYR A 204 -3.85 22.87 1.49
C TYR A 204 -2.44 23.40 1.19
N THR A 205 -1.60 22.61 0.50
CA THR A 205 -0.24 23.02 0.14
C THR A 205 -0.24 24.27 -0.75
N LYS A 206 -1.19 24.37 -1.69
CA LYS A 206 -1.34 25.56 -2.56
C LYS A 206 -1.75 26.79 -1.76
N GLN A 207 -2.80 26.69 -0.93
CA GLN A 207 -3.27 27.78 -0.08
C GLN A 207 -2.15 28.31 0.84
N ARG A 208 -1.37 27.40 1.42
CA ARG A 208 -0.22 27.76 2.25
C ARG A 208 0.83 28.53 1.45
N HIS A 209 1.16 28.08 0.24
CA HIS A 209 2.12 28.76 -0.62
C HIS A 209 1.66 30.18 -1.00
N ASP A 210 0.38 30.34 -1.35
CA ASP A 210 -0.22 31.64 -1.68
C ASP A 210 -0.20 32.58 -0.46
N ASN A 211 -0.53 32.08 0.74
CA ASN A 211 -0.47 32.85 1.98
C ASN A 211 0.96 33.33 2.32
N LEU A 212 1.99 32.49 2.13
CA LEU A 212 3.39 32.88 2.31
C LEU A 212 3.86 33.92 1.28
N GLN A 213 3.44 33.82 0.02
CA GLN A 213 3.78 34.82 -0.98
C GLN A 213 3.13 36.18 -0.67
N THR A 214 1.86 36.17 -0.27
CA THR A 214 1.12 37.41 0.06
C THR A 214 1.75 38.12 1.28
N THR A 215 2.16 37.38 2.31
CA THR A 215 2.85 37.97 3.48
C THR A 215 4.22 38.55 3.12
N ASN A 216 4.99 37.90 2.26
CA ASN A 216 6.29 38.42 1.80
C ASN A 216 6.15 39.70 0.96
N VAL A 217 5.06 39.85 0.20
CA VAL A 217 4.74 41.09 -0.53
C VAL A 217 4.32 42.21 0.41
N VAL A 218 3.51 41.91 1.44
CA VAL A 218 3.08 42.90 2.44
C VAL A 218 4.26 43.37 3.31
N LEU A 219 5.23 42.52 3.64
CA LEU A 219 6.42 42.91 4.42
C LEU A 219 7.44 43.78 3.64
N GLY A 220 7.31 43.90 2.31
CA GLY A 220 8.10 44.82 1.48
C GLY A 220 7.57 46.25 1.44
N GLY A 221 6.36 46.48 1.96
CA GLY A 221 5.75 47.80 2.17
C GLY A 221 5.48 48.00 3.65
N VAL A 222 5.96 49.11 4.20
CA VAL A 222 5.79 49.47 5.61
C VAL A 222 4.32 49.34 6.05
N ASP A 223 4.12 48.82 7.27
CA ASP A 223 2.84 48.62 8.00
C ASP A 223 2.14 47.26 7.86
N ALA A 224 2.42 46.36 8.81
CA ALA A 224 1.40 45.50 9.41
C ALA A 224 1.85 44.97 10.79
N LEU A 225 1.71 45.80 11.83
CA LEU A 225 1.43 45.31 13.18
C LEU A 225 0.00 44.71 13.18
N SER A 226 -0.18 43.58 12.50
CA SER A 226 -1.38 42.78 12.65
C SER A 226 -1.06 41.67 13.63
N ILE A 227 -1.48 41.88 14.89
CA ILE A 227 -1.75 40.79 15.82
C ILE A 227 -2.89 40.00 15.17
N GLN A 228 -2.57 39.12 14.24
CA GLN A 228 -3.54 38.18 13.73
C GLN A 228 -3.73 37.14 14.81
N ASP A 229 -4.88 37.22 15.49
CA ASP A 229 -5.48 36.09 16.17
C ASP A 229 -5.27 34.85 15.30
N LYS A 230 -4.36 33.97 15.73
CA LYS A 230 -4.11 32.68 15.11
C LYS A 230 -5.37 31.85 15.30
N LYS A 231 -6.41 32.09 14.51
CA LYS A 231 -7.46 31.10 14.31
C LYS A 231 -6.75 29.94 13.60
N THR A 232 -6.42 28.93 14.40
CA THR A 232 -5.71 27.72 13.96
C THR A 232 -6.60 26.98 12.96
N ALA A 233 -6.07 26.66 11.79
CA ALA A 233 -6.77 25.84 10.81
C ALA A 233 -7.25 24.53 11.47
N THR A 234 -8.47 24.11 11.15
CA THR A 234 -9.10 22.96 11.78
C THR A 234 -8.95 21.73 10.90
N VAL A 235 -8.42 20.64 11.46
CA VAL A 235 -8.35 19.34 10.78
C VAL A 235 -9.66 18.59 10.97
N ILE A 236 -10.33 18.25 9.86
CA ILE A 236 -11.59 17.51 9.84
C ILE A 236 -11.32 16.12 9.28
N ILE A 237 -11.64 15.10 10.06
CA ILE A 237 -11.48 13.69 9.70
C ILE A 237 -12.87 13.07 9.51
N LYS A 238 -13.17 12.53 8.32
CA LYS A 238 -14.47 11.92 7.98
C LYS A 238 -14.31 10.49 7.46
N TYR A 239 -15.31 9.64 7.70
CA TYR A 239 -15.35 8.24 7.25
C TYR A 239 -16.56 7.96 6.34
N ASP A 240 -17.02 8.99 5.62
CA ASP A 240 -18.18 8.96 4.72
C ASP A 240 -17.94 8.14 3.45
N VAL A 241 -16.69 8.12 2.97
CA VAL A 241 -16.32 7.37 1.76
C VAL A 241 -16.01 5.90 2.04
N HIS A 242 -15.31 5.61 3.13
CA HIS A 242 -14.88 4.27 3.49
C HIS A 242 -14.88 4.11 5.02
N PRO A 243 -15.41 3.00 5.58
CA PRO A 243 -15.55 2.83 7.02
C PRO A 243 -14.20 2.78 7.76
N THR A 244 -13.16 2.24 7.12
CA THR A 244 -11.83 2.05 7.72
C THR A 244 -10.84 3.18 7.43
N TYR A 245 -11.01 3.90 6.32
CA TYR A 245 -10.00 4.84 5.82
C TYR A 245 -10.59 6.24 5.74
N PRO A 246 -10.05 7.20 6.50
CA PRO A 246 -10.64 8.53 6.56
C PRO A 246 -10.26 9.39 5.34
N THR A 247 -11.12 10.37 5.09
CA THR A 247 -10.74 11.59 4.37
C THR A 247 -10.32 12.65 5.38
N ILE A 248 -9.19 13.32 5.12
CA ILE A 248 -8.61 14.32 6.01
C ILE A 248 -8.58 15.65 5.26
N GLN A 249 -9.35 16.62 5.76
CA GLN A 249 -9.44 17.97 5.19
C GLN A 249 -8.92 18.99 6.21
N VAL A 250 -8.05 19.88 5.78
CA VAL A 250 -7.67 21.06 6.56
C VAL A 250 -8.55 22.23 6.11
N LYS A 251 -9.29 22.84 7.04
CA LYS A 251 -10.09 24.04 6.77
C LYS A 251 -9.51 25.24 7.47
N ASP A 252 -9.26 26.29 6.70
CA ASP A 252 -8.94 27.59 7.27
C ASP A 252 -10.20 28.24 7.87
N PRO A 253 -10.05 28.99 8.96
CA PRO A 253 -11.16 29.63 9.67
C PRO A 253 -11.86 30.75 8.87
N VAL A 254 -11.32 31.12 7.71
CA VAL A 254 -11.85 32.20 6.86
C VAL A 254 -12.88 31.66 5.83
N SER A 255 -13.03 30.34 5.71
CA SER A 255 -13.96 29.68 4.77
C SER A 255 -15.16 28.99 5.43
N ALA A 256 -15.58 29.45 6.62
CA ALA A 256 -16.79 28.99 7.30
C ALA A 256 -17.86 30.08 7.31
#